data_AF-A0A0D0SKV1-F1
#
_entry.id   AF-A0A0D0SKV1-F1
#
_cell.length_a   1.000
_cell.length_b   1.000
_cell.length_c   1.000
_cell.angle_alpha   90.00
_cell.angle_beta   90.00
_cell.angle_gamma   90.00
#
_symmetry.space_group_name_H-M   'P 1'
#
loop_
_entity.id
_entity.type
_entity.pdbx_description
1 polymer ?
#
loop_
_entity_poly.entity_id
_entity_poly.type
_entity_poly.pdbx_seq_one_letter_code
_entity_poly.pdbx_strand_id
1 'polypeptide(L)'
;MSSTIQIRVDDDLKKKSDRLFKDLGTDTTSAIRIFLTQAVAHNGFPFEIKRTPVNTNLFVTMSEDEILEQLSVAREHSAQGKQREAKSVISDMRSKYGL
;
A
#
# COMPACT_ATOMS: atom_id res chain seq x y z
N MET A 1 -10.21 2.20 37.01
CA MET A 1 -8.78 2.47 37.32
C MET A 1 -8.10 2.98 36.06
N SER A 2 -7.29 4.03 36.15
CA SER A 2 -6.47 4.49 35.01
C SER A 2 -5.03 4.04 35.21
N SER A 3 -4.48 3.30 34.25
CA SER A 3 -3.07 2.93 34.23
C SER A 3 -2.30 3.86 33.29
N THR A 4 -1.16 4.39 33.74
CA THR A 4 -0.31 5.29 32.95
C THR A 4 0.75 4.48 32.21
N ILE A 5 0.93 4.75 30.91
CA ILE A 5 1.98 4.15 30.08
C ILE A 5 2.99 5.26 29.73
N GLN A 6 4.28 5.02 29.98
CA GLN A 6 5.37 5.91 29.58
C GLN A 6 6.10 5.33 28.39
N ILE A 7 6.22 6.10 27.31
CA ILE A 7 6.83 5.68 26.04
C ILE A 7 7.95 6.66 25.69
N ARG A 8 9.14 6.15 25.38
CA ARG A 8 10.24 6.95 24.82
C ARG A 8 10.20 6.86 23.30
N VAL A 9 10.24 8.00 22.64
CA VAL A 9 10.25 8.13 21.17
C VAL A 9 11.21 9.25 20.79
N ASP A 10 11.78 9.17 19.60
CA ASP A 10 12.61 10.24 19.05
C ASP A 10 11.79 11.52 18.85
N ASP A 11 12.42 12.68 19.05
CA ASP A 11 11.75 13.98 18.95
C ASP A 11 11.13 14.23 17.56
N ASP A 12 11.81 13.78 16.51
CA ASP A 12 11.31 13.91 15.14
C ASP A 12 10.09 13.03 14.89
N LEU A 13 10.08 11.81 15.44
CA LEU A 13 8.93 10.91 15.33
C LEU A 13 7.73 11.48 16.08
N LYS A 14 7.95 12.05 17.27
CA LYS A 14 6.91 12.73 18.05
C LYS A 14 6.31 13.90 17.27
N LYS A 15 7.13 14.82 16.77
CA LYS A 15 6.67 15.98 15.98
C LYS A 15 5.87 15.58 14.75
N LYS A 16 6.33 14.56 14.01
CA LYS A 16 5.64 14.04 12.82
C LYS A 16 4.29 13.42 13.19
N SER A 17 4.26 12.62 14.24
CA SER A 17 3.05 11.95 14.73
C SER A 17 2.02 12.96 15.23
N ASP A 18 2.44 13.92 16.06
CA ASP A 18 1.56 14.96 16.60
C ASP A 18 0.91 15.80 15.48
N ARG A 19 1.68 16.15 14.44
CA ARG A 19 1.15 16.87 13.28
C ARG A 19 0.15 15.99 12.50
N LEU A 20 0.52 14.76 12.19
CA LEU A 20 -0.31 13.82 11.44
C LEU A 20 -1.67 13.62 12.13
N PHE A 21 -1.67 13.29 13.42
CA PHE A 21 -2.90 13.02 14.14
C PHE A 21 -3.76 14.27 14.30
N LYS A 22 -3.13 15.43 14.52
CA LYS A 22 -3.85 16.71 14.58
C LYS A 22 -4.53 17.03 13.25
N ASP A 23 -3.87 16.79 12.13
CA ASP A 23 -4.44 16.96 10.79
C ASP A 23 -5.60 15.98 10.53
N LEU A 24 -5.58 14.80 11.17
CA LEU A 24 -6.65 13.80 11.17
C LEU A 24 -7.75 14.07 12.23
N GLY A 25 -7.64 15.14 13.02
CA GLY A 25 -8.64 15.52 14.02
C GLY A 25 -8.55 14.77 15.36
N THR A 26 -7.41 14.18 15.69
CA THR A 26 -7.18 13.48 16.96
C THR A 26 -5.84 13.86 17.59
N ASP A 27 -5.63 13.54 18.86
CA ASP A 27 -4.34 13.69 19.52
C ASP A 27 -3.60 12.34 19.59
N THR A 28 -2.28 12.40 19.73
CA THR A 28 -1.43 11.21 19.76
C THR A 28 -1.80 10.25 20.90
N THR A 29 -2.30 10.74 22.03
CA THR A 29 -2.72 9.86 23.15
C THR A 29 -3.97 9.09 22.77
N SER A 30 -4.95 9.73 22.15
CA SER A 30 -6.16 9.06 21.65
C SER A 30 -5.82 8.07 20.55
N ALA A 31 -4.93 8.41 19.62
CA ALA A 31 -4.46 7.49 18.59
C ALA A 31 -3.80 6.23 19.18
N ILE A 32 -2.95 6.39 20.21
CA ILE A 32 -2.33 5.26 20.93
C ILE A 32 -3.39 4.39 21.62
N ARG A 33 -4.41 5.00 22.22
CA ARG A 33 -5.51 4.23 22.84
C ARG A 33 -6.25 3.39 21.80
N ILE A 34 -6.58 3.98 20.65
CA ILE A 34 -7.24 3.26 19.55
C ILE A 34 -6.37 2.09 19.09
N PHE A 35 -5.06 2.31 18.91
CA PHE A 35 -4.12 1.26 18.54
C PHE A 35 -4.14 0.09 19.53
N LEU A 36 -4.06 0.36 20.83
CA LEU A 36 -4.09 -0.68 21.87
C LEU A 36 -5.42 -1.43 21.89
N THR A 37 -6.54 -0.72 21.74
CA THR A 37 -7.87 -1.35 21.68
C THR A 37 -7.99 -2.29 20.49
N GLN A 38 -7.51 -1.87 19.31
CA GLN A 38 -7.55 -2.69 18.10
C GLN A 38 -6.61 -3.91 18.22
N ALA A 39 -5.41 -3.73 18.81
CA ALA A 39 -4.49 -4.84 19.02
C ALA A 39 -5.09 -5.95 19.91
N VAL A 40 -5.79 -5.54 20.98
CA VAL A 40 -6.50 -6.47 21.86
C VAL A 40 -7.68 -7.13 21.14
N ALA A 41 -8.46 -6.37 20.37
CA ALA A 41 -9.63 -6.89 19.66
C ALA A 41 -9.26 -7.94 18.59
N HIS A 42 -8.14 -7.75 17.90
CA HIS A 42 -7.65 -8.66 16.87
C HIS A 42 -6.71 -9.76 17.41
N ASN A 43 -6.45 -9.79 18.72
CA ASN A 43 -5.48 -10.69 19.36
C ASN A 43 -4.12 -10.72 18.61
N GLY A 44 -3.65 -9.54 18.18
CA GLY A 44 -2.53 -9.41 17.25
C GLY A 44 -2.24 -7.95 16.91
N PHE A 45 -1.45 -7.70 15.86
CA PHE A 45 -1.25 -6.33 15.38
C PHE A 45 -2.50 -5.84 14.61
N PRO A 46 -2.94 -4.59 14.83
CA PRO A 46 -4.12 -4.03 14.16
C PRO A 46 -3.85 -3.60 12.71
N PHE A 47 -2.67 -3.93 12.19
CA PHE A 47 -2.25 -3.76 10.81
C PHE A 47 -1.46 -4.98 10.38
N GLU A 48 -1.45 -5.23 9.08
CA GLU A 48 -0.65 -6.29 8.48
C GLU A 48 0.85 -6.00 8.65
N ILE A 49 1.60 -6.90 9.28
CA ILE A 49 3.05 -6.74 9.45
C ILE A 49 3.73 -7.05 8.12
N LYS A 50 3.95 -6.00 7.33
CA LYS A 50 4.75 -6.08 6.11
C LYS A 50 6.21 -5.81 6.46
N ARG A 51 7.12 -6.73 6.14
CA ARG A 51 8.53 -6.37 6.04
C ARG A 51 8.62 -5.34 4.93
N THR A 52 9.24 -4.18 5.18
CA THR A 52 9.50 -3.17 4.15
C THR A 52 10.02 -3.91 2.92
N PRO A 53 9.28 -3.92 1.79
CA PRO A 53 9.75 -4.60 0.61
C PRO A 53 10.97 -3.80 0.15
N VAL A 54 12.15 -4.28 0.50
CA VAL A 54 13.36 -3.95 -0.23
C VAL A 54 13.10 -4.51 -1.62
N ASN A 55 12.58 -3.66 -2.51
CA ASN A 55 12.39 -3.96 -3.93
C ASN A 55 11.46 -5.15 -4.25
N THR A 56 10.25 -5.19 -3.70
CA THR A 56 9.21 -5.99 -4.36
C THR A 56 8.66 -5.14 -5.50
N ASN A 57 9.14 -5.43 -6.71
CA ASN A 57 8.59 -4.94 -7.96
C ASN A 57 7.05 -4.94 -7.87
N LEU A 58 6.46 -3.75 -7.94
CA LEU A 58 5.00 -3.54 -8.06
C LEU A 58 4.43 -4.16 -9.35
N PHE A 59 5.31 -4.64 -10.24
CA PHE A 59 4.99 -5.52 -11.34
C PHE A 59 5.02 -6.97 -10.85
N VAL A 60 3.92 -7.34 -10.18
CA VAL A 60 3.24 -8.62 -10.36
C VAL A 60 4.15 -9.85 -10.36
N THR A 61 4.21 -10.53 -9.22
CA THR A 61 4.58 -11.96 -9.15
C THR A 61 3.44 -12.78 -9.76
N MET A 62 3.23 -12.67 -11.07
CA MET A 62 2.37 -13.63 -11.78
C MET A 62 3.07 -14.99 -11.74
N SER A 63 2.31 -16.05 -11.48
CA SER A 63 2.85 -17.41 -11.61
C SER A 63 3.19 -17.70 -13.07
N GLU A 64 4.05 -18.69 -13.32
CA GLU A 64 4.40 -19.11 -14.69
C GLU A 64 3.15 -19.48 -15.51
N ASP A 65 2.17 -20.11 -14.86
CA ASP A 65 0.89 -20.50 -15.46
C ASP A 65 0.06 -19.28 -15.91
N GLU A 66 0.00 -18.24 -15.07
CA GLU A 66 -0.71 -16.99 -15.41
C GLU A 66 -0.03 -16.26 -16.57
N ILE A 67 1.30 -16.29 -16.65
CA ILE A 67 2.05 -15.70 -17.77
C ILE A 67 1.74 -16.45 -19.07
N LEU A 68 1.74 -17.79 -19.04
CA LEU A 68 1.44 -18.63 -20.20
C LEU A 68 0.01 -18.41 -20.71
N GLU A 69 -0.95 -18.26 -19.81
CA GLU A 69 -2.34 -17.94 -20.16
C GLU A 69 -2.46 -16.55 -20.80
N GLN A 70 -1.82 -15.53 -20.23
CA GLN A 70 -1.84 -14.19 -20.84
C GLN A 70 -1.17 -14.16 -22.22
N LEU A 71 -0.11 -14.94 -22.44
CA LEU A 71 0.55 -15.06 -23.74
C LEU A 71 -0.32 -15.75 -24.79
N SER A 72 -1.14 -16.74 -24.41
CA SER A 72 -2.07 -17.38 -25.35
C SER A 72 -3.17 -16.40 -25.78
N VAL A 73 -3.76 -15.69 -24.82
CA VAL A 73 -4.77 -14.64 -25.08
C VAL A 73 -4.19 -13.53 -25.96
N ALA A 74 -2.96 -13.09 -25.71
CA ALA A 74 -2.30 -12.09 -26.52
C ALA A 74 -2.11 -12.54 -27.98
N ARG A 75 -1.77 -13.82 -28.22
CA ARG A 75 -1.67 -14.39 -29.57
C ARG A 75 -3.01 -14.43 -30.29
N GLU A 76 -4.08 -14.80 -29.58
CA GLU A 76 -5.44 -14.80 -30.15
C GLU A 76 -5.93 -13.40 -30.47
N HIS A 77 -5.75 -12.44 -29.55
CA HIS A 77 -6.09 -11.03 -29.78
C HIS A 77 -5.32 -10.44 -30.95
N SER A 78 -4.04 -10.80 -31.08
CA SER A 78 -3.21 -10.45 -32.24
C SER A 78 -3.80 -10.98 -33.55
N ALA A 79 -4.21 -12.26 -33.59
CA ALA A 79 -4.84 -12.86 -34.77
C ALA A 79 -6.19 -12.23 -35.12
N GLN A 80 -6.93 -11.73 -34.11
CA GLN A 80 -8.19 -11.00 -34.27
C GLN A 80 -8.00 -9.51 -34.60
N GLY A 81 -6.76 -9.03 -34.78
CA GLY A 81 -6.46 -7.62 -35.06
C GLY A 81 -6.72 -6.67 -33.88
N LYS A 82 -6.94 -7.19 -32.67
CA LYS A 82 -7.12 -6.41 -31.42
C LYS A 82 -5.77 -5.96 -30.87
N GLN A 83 -5.00 -5.28 -31.69
CA GLN A 83 -3.72 -4.69 -31.31
C GLN A 83 -3.88 -3.17 -31.19
N ARG A 84 -3.06 -2.54 -30.34
CA ARG A 84 -2.95 -1.09 -30.25
C ARG A 84 -1.52 -0.68 -30.46
N GLU A 85 -1.32 0.46 -31.11
CA GLU A 85 0.03 0.98 -31.35
C GLU A 85 0.69 1.35 -30.01
N ALA A 86 1.93 0.89 -29.82
CA ALA A 86 2.68 1.13 -28.58
C ALA A 86 2.79 2.63 -28.24
N LYS A 87 3.02 3.49 -29.24
CA LYS A 87 3.12 4.94 -29.04
C LYS A 87 1.83 5.56 -28.52
N SER A 88 0.68 5.12 -29.04
CA SER A 88 -0.64 5.57 -28.58
C SER A 88 -0.89 5.15 -27.14
N VAL A 89 -0.56 3.89 -26.78
CA VAL A 89 -0.71 3.38 -25.41
C VAL A 89 0.17 4.15 -24.41
N ILE A 90 1.43 4.41 -24.77
CA ILE A 90 2.37 5.16 -23.91
C ILE A 90 1.87 6.59 -23.68
N SER A 91 1.36 7.24 -24.72
CA SER A 91 0.78 8.59 -24.62
C SER A 91 -0.45 8.62 -23.69
N ASP A 92 -1.37 7.65 -23.85
CA ASP A 92 -2.57 7.54 -23.01
C ASP A 92 -2.21 7.30 -21.54
N MET A 93 -1.21 6.44 -21.27
CA MET A 93 -0.75 6.17 -19.90
C MET A 93 -0.14 7.40 -19.25
N ARG A 94 0.71 8.15 -19.98
CA ARG A 94 1.29 9.41 -19.47
C ARG A 94 0.21 10.44 -19.18
N SER A 95 -0.77 10.59 -20.08
CA SER A 95 -1.88 11.51 -19.88
C SER A 95 -2.79 11.13 -18.71
N LYS A 96 -3.06 9.83 -18.51
CA LYS A 96 -3.99 9.35 -17.48
C LYS A 96 -3.39 9.35 -16.08
N TYR A 97 -2.10 9.06 -15.96
CA TYR A 97 -1.42 8.87 -14.68
C TYR A 97 -0.38 9.96 -14.35
N GLY A 98 -0.20 10.96 -15.22
CA GLY A 98 0.71 12.09 -14.97
C GLY A 98 2.20 11.71 -14.95
N LEU A 99 2.58 10.71 -15.76
CA LEU A 99 3.95 10.22 -15.91
C LEU A 99 4.76 11.01 -16.95
#